data_AF-A0A535HA95-F1
#
_entry.id   AF-A0A535HA95-F1
#
_cell.length_a   1.000
_cell.length_b   1.000
_cell.length_c   1.000
_cell.angle_alpha   90.00
_cell.angle_beta   90.00
_cell.angle_gamma   90.00
#
_symmetry.space_group_name_H-M   'P 1'
#
loop_
_entity.id
_entity.type
_entity.pdbx_description
1 polymer ?
#
loop_
_entity_poly.entity_id
_entity_poly.type
_entity_poly.pdbx_seq_one_letter_code
_entity_poly.pdbx_strand_id
1 'polypeptide(L)'
;LWVHATLVYSAIRGYRALVGPLSAADADRYYQDTKEIGVLLGVRRDLYPATVDAFEAYLLGMIDRGELTVTAEARQMGRAVLQPGFRGVPRVALAPLTILTAGLLPPALRRGYELRWGTLERTAFAACRTVVPRLVAVAPAPVRWLPPARDAYRRLRVAA
;
A
#
# COMPACT_ATOMS: atom_id res chain seq x y z
N LEU A 1 -12.75 3.66 -11.75
CA LEU A 1 -11.99 2.40 -11.59
C LEU A 1 -10.55 2.63 -11.09
N TRP A 2 -9.73 3.43 -11.78
CA TRP A 2 -8.29 3.53 -11.51
C TRP A 2 -7.92 3.89 -10.04
N VAL A 3 -8.67 4.77 -9.37
CA VAL A 3 -8.43 5.11 -7.95
C VAL A 3 -8.57 3.88 -7.05
N HIS A 4 -9.65 3.12 -7.21
CA HIS A 4 -9.85 1.89 -6.45
C HIS A 4 -8.79 0.84 -6.81
N ALA A 5 -8.37 0.79 -8.07
CA ALA A 5 -7.30 -0.10 -8.51
C ALA A 5 -5.98 0.16 -7.76
N THR A 6 -5.61 1.41 -7.47
CA THR A 6 -4.38 1.67 -6.71
C THR A 6 -4.47 1.16 -5.26
N LEU A 7 -5.66 1.16 -4.64
CA LEU A 7 -5.89 0.60 -3.31
C LEU A 7 -5.73 -0.92 -3.30
N VAL A 8 -6.40 -1.62 -4.22
CA VAL A 8 -6.31 -3.09 -4.32
C VAL A 8 -4.87 -3.52 -4.63
N TYR A 9 -4.22 -2.86 -5.60
CA TYR A 9 -2.85 -3.15 -5.98
C TYR A 9 -1.87 -2.96 -4.81
N SER A 10 -1.98 -1.84 -4.09
CA SER A 10 -1.10 -1.55 -2.95
C SER A 10 -1.36 -2.48 -1.76
N ALA A 11 -2.62 -2.87 -1.51
CA ALA A 11 -2.97 -3.80 -0.44
C ALA A 11 -2.36 -5.20 -0.68
N ILE A 12 -2.53 -5.76 -1.88
CA ILE A 12 -1.98 -7.09 -2.23
C ILE A 12 -0.45 -7.08 -2.11
N ARG A 13 0.21 -6.06 -2.66
CA ARG A 13 1.68 -5.97 -2.62
C ARG A 13 2.21 -5.69 -1.21
N GLY A 14 1.54 -4.83 -0.46
CA GLY A 14 1.87 -4.55 0.93
C GLY A 14 1.75 -5.79 1.80
N TYR A 15 0.67 -6.57 1.64
CA TYR A 15 0.46 -7.83 2.37
C TYR A 15 1.59 -8.83 2.07
N ARG A 16 1.90 -9.08 0.79
CA ARG A 16 2.99 -9.98 0.38
C ARG A 16 4.36 -9.51 0.89
N ALA A 17 4.56 -8.20 1.03
CA ALA A 17 5.83 -7.64 1.47
C ALA A 17 6.02 -7.67 3.00
N LEU A 18 4.95 -7.48 3.77
CA LEU A 18 5.01 -7.18 5.20
C LEU A 18 4.28 -8.18 6.10
N VAL A 19 3.36 -8.98 5.57
CA VAL A 19 2.57 -9.90 6.39
C VAL A 19 2.99 -11.34 6.17
N GLY A 20 2.94 -11.81 4.92
CA GLY A 20 3.25 -13.19 4.60
C GLY A 20 2.96 -13.57 3.16
N PRO A 21 3.22 -14.83 2.78
CA PRO A 21 2.86 -15.32 1.46
C PRO A 21 1.35 -15.22 1.26
N LEU A 22 0.94 -14.78 0.07
CA LEU A 22 -0.46 -14.72 -0.36
C LEU A 22 -0.59 -15.54 -1.63
N SER A 23 -1.35 -16.64 -1.56
CA SER A 23 -1.55 -17.54 -2.71
C SER A 23 -2.24 -16.80 -3.86
N ALA A 24 -2.11 -17.33 -5.08
CA ALA A 24 -2.80 -16.76 -6.23
C ALA A 24 -4.32 -16.79 -6.05
N ALA A 25 -4.86 -17.89 -5.50
CA ALA A 25 -6.28 -18.02 -5.20
C ALA A 25 -6.76 -17.02 -4.14
N ASP A 26 -5.98 -16.79 -3.08
CA ASP A 26 -6.33 -15.80 -2.05
C ASP A 26 -6.28 -14.37 -2.59
N ALA A 27 -5.29 -14.07 -3.44
CA ALA A 27 -5.18 -12.77 -4.08
C ALA A 27 -6.33 -12.51 -5.06
N ASP A 28 -6.74 -13.52 -5.84
CA ASP A 28 -7.90 -13.40 -6.72
C ASP A 28 -9.19 -13.24 -5.93
N ARG A 29 -9.40 -14.06 -4.89
CA ARG A 29 -10.57 -13.92 -4.00
C ARG A 29 -10.63 -12.54 -3.34
N TYR A 30 -9.52 -12.06 -2.78
CA TYR A 30 -9.44 -10.70 -2.25
C TYR A 30 -9.82 -9.66 -3.31
N TYR A 31 -9.30 -9.80 -4.53
CA TYR A 31 -9.67 -8.92 -5.63
C TYR A 31 -11.17 -8.97 -5.93
N GLN A 32 -11.78 -10.15 -6.03
CA GLN A 32 -13.22 -10.29 -6.26
C GLN A 32 -14.04 -9.61 -5.17
N ASP A 33 -13.69 -9.81 -3.91
CA ASP A 33 -14.40 -9.23 -2.75
C ASP A 33 -14.30 -7.70 -2.77
N THR A 34 -13.13 -7.15 -3.10
CA THR A 34 -12.95 -5.69 -3.15
C THR A 34 -13.77 -5.00 -4.25
N LYS A 35 -14.23 -5.74 -5.28
CA LYS A 35 -15.12 -5.17 -6.31
C LYS A 35 -16.41 -4.63 -5.72
N GLU A 36 -16.94 -5.25 -4.66
CA GLU A 36 -18.15 -4.78 -3.99
C GLU A 36 -17.96 -3.37 -3.41
N ILE A 37 -16.81 -3.13 -2.76
CA ILE A 37 -16.46 -1.80 -2.24
C ILE A 37 -16.43 -0.79 -3.38
N GLY A 38 -15.83 -1.14 -4.51
CA GLY A 38 -15.78 -0.26 -5.67
C GLY A 38 -17.13 0.03 -6.30
N VAL A 39 -18.04 -0.96 -6.33
CA VAL A 39 -19.43 -0.78 -6.78
C VAL A 39 -20.19 0.17 -5.86
N LEU A 40 -20.02 0.04 -4.54
CA LEU A 40 -20.61 0.96 -3.57
C LEU A 40 -20.09 2.39 -3.73
N LEU A 41 -18.85 2.56 -4.23
CA LEU A 41 -18.25 3.85 -4.58
C LEU A 41 -18.62 4.33 -6.00
N GLY A 42 -19.57 3.69 -6.68
CA GLY A 42 -20.10 4.10 -7.98
C GLY A 42 -19.37 3.57 -9.20
N VAL A 43 -18.41 2.64 -9.05
CA VAL A 43 -17.75 2.01 -10.20
C VAL A 43 -18.63 0.89 -10.74
N ARG A 44 -18.99 0.93 -12.02
CA ARG A 44 -19.77 -0.15 -12.64
C ARG A 44 -19.00 -1.48 -12.63
N ARG A 45 -19.69 -2.57 -12.32
CA ARG A 45 -19.09 -3.91 -12.15
C ARG A 45 -18.48 -4.45 -13.45
N ASP A 46 -19.06 -4.12 -14.60
CA ASP A 46 -18.61 -4.57 -15.92
C ASP A 46 -17.27 -3.95 -16.36
N LEU A 47 -16.82 -2.87 -15.70
CA LEU A 47 -15.51 -2.28 -15.95
C LEU A 47 -14.37 -3.07 -15.30
N TYR A 48 -14.66 -3.96 -14.35
CA TYR A 48 -13.64 -4.70 -13.64
C TYR A 48 -13.08 -5.86 -14.48
N PRO A 49 -11.75 -5.98 -14.61
CA PRO A 49 -11.13 -7.18 -15.17
C PRO A 49 -11.57 -8.45 -14.43
N ALA A 50 -11.67 -9.56 -15.14
CA ALA A 50 -12.22 -10.80 -14.59
C ALA A 50 -11.36 -11.35 -13.44
N THR A 51 -10.03 -11.33 -13.59
CA THR A 51 -9.06 -11.90 -12.65
C THR A 51 -8.09 -10.85 -12.12
N VAL A 52 -7.42 -11.17 -11.00
CA VAL A 52 -6.37 -10.31 -10.42
C VAL A 52 -5.19 -10.08 -11.38
N ASP A 53 -4.85 -11.07 -12.20
CA ASP A 53 -3.77 -10.95 -13.19
C ASP A 53 -4.16 -10.01 -14.33
N ALA A 54 -5.39 -10.12 -14.85
CA ALA A 54 -5.92 -9.20 -15.85
C ALA A 54 -6.05 -7.78 -15.30
N PHE A 55 -6.38 -7.65 -14.01
CA PHE A 55 -6.38 -6.39 -13.29
C PHE A 55 -4.98 -5.77 -13.18
N GLU A 56 -3.97 -6.57 -12.85
CA GLU A 56 -2.59 -6.09 -12.79
C GLU A 56 -2.10 -5.63 -14.16
N ALA A 57 -2.40 -6.39 -15.22
CA ALA A 57 -2.08 -6.02 -16.59
C ALA A 57 -2.79 -4.71 -17.02
N TYR A 58 -4.06 -4.53 -16.64
CA TYR A 58 -4.80 -3.29 -16.88
C TYR A 58 -4.11 -2.08 -16.22
N LEU A 59 -3.76 -2.20 -14.93
CA LEU A 59 -3.16 -1.10 -14.18
C LEU A 59 -1.77 -0.74 -14.70
N LEU A 60 -0.91 -1.74 -14.93
CA LEU A 60 0.42 -1.52 -15.50
C LEU A 60 0.32 -0.93 -16.92
N GLY A 61 -0.62 -1.42 -17.73
CA GLY A 61 -0.88 -0.87 -19.06
C GLY A 61 -1.27 0.62 -19.04
N MET A 62 -2.11 1.06 -18.10
CA MET A 62 -2.43 2.50 -17.96
C MET A 62 -1.21 3.33 -17.56
N ILE A 63 -0.34 2.80 -16.71
CA ILE A 63 0.89 3.48 -16.28
C ILE A 63 1.86 3.58 -17.47
N ASP A 64 2.08 2.48 -18.19
CA ASP A 64 3.04 2.42 -19.28
C ASP A 64 2.60 3.24 -20.49
N ARG A 65 1.28 3.34 -20.75
CA ARG A 65 0.72 4.24 -21.78
C ARG A 65 0.66 5.72 -21.36
N GLY A 66 1.02 6.03 -20.11
CA GLY A 66 1.02 7.41 -19.61
C GLY A 66 -0.36 7.97 -19.25
N GLU A 67 -1.43 7.15 -19.29
CA GLU A 67 -2.76 7.52 -18.82
C GLU A 67 -2.75 7.80 -17.29
N LEU A 68 -1.93 7.05 -16.55
CA LEU A 68 -1.66 7.28 -15.13
C LEU A 68 -0.19 7.72 -14.95
N THR A 69 0.03 9.04 -14.96
CA THR A 69 1.35 9.65 -14.81
C THR A 69 1.49 10.48 -13.53
N VAL A 70 2.72 10.70 -13.09
CA VAL A 70 3.03 11.54 -11.92
C VAL A 70 3.24 12.98 -12.36
N THR A 71 2.30 13.86 -12.01
CA THR A 71 2.40 15.30 -12.25
C THR A 71 3.27 16.01 -11.20
N ALA A 72 3.55 17.29 -11.41
CA ALA A 72 4.27 18.11 -10.42
C ALA A 72 3.50 18.20 -9.09
N GLU A 73 2.18 18.35 -9.16
CA GLU A 73 1.28 18.40 -8.01
C GLU A 73 1.27 17.04 -7.29
N ALA A 74 1.17 15.94 -8.04
CA ALA A 74 1.26 14.59 -7.49
C ALA A 74 2.60 14.39 -6.75
N ARG A 75 3.71 14.89 -7.29
CA ARG A 75 5.02 14.83 -6.64
C ARG A 75 5.06 15.64 -5.35
N GLN A 76 4.47 16.83 -5.33
CA GLN A 76 4.36 17.64 -4.11
C GLN A 76 3.55 16.93 -3.03
N MET A 77 2.39 16.39 -3.39
CA MET A 77 1.54 15.61 -2.49
C MET A 77 2.27 14.35 -1.99
N GLY A 78 2.95 13.62 -2.88
CA GLY A 78 3.73 12.44 -2.52
C GLY A 78 4.81 12.74 -1.49
N ARG A 79 5.52 13.87 -1.62
CA ARG A 79 6.49 14.31 -0.60
C ARG A 79 5.84 14.57 0.75
N ALA A 80 4.68 15.24 0.76
CA ALA A 80 3.94 15.51 2.00
C ALA A 80 3.46 14.21 2.68
N VAL A 81 3.04 13.22 1.90
CA VAL A 81 2.59 11.90 2.38
C VAL A 81 3.75 11.07 2.93
N LEU A 82 4.92 11.12 2.28
CA LEU A 82 6.09 10.33 2.69
C LEU A 82 6.88 10.98 3.83
N GLN A 83 6.76 12.29 3.99
CA GLN A 83 7.45 13.05 5.03
C GLN A 83 6.47 13.95 5.79
N PRO A 84 5.45 13.36 6.47
CA PRO A 84 4.54 14.14 7.29
C PRO A 84 5.30 14.88 8.40
N GLY A 85 5.00 16.16 8.55
CA GLY A 85 5.62 17.05 9.54
C GLY A 85 5.09 16.82 10.95
N PHE A 86 5.22 15.61 11.50
CA PHE A 86 4.82 15.34 12.89
C PHE A 86 5.76 16.05 13.87
N ARG A 87 5.19 16.84 14.78
CA ARG A 87 5.96 17.54 15.83
C ARG A 87 6.72 16.50 16.68
N GLY A 88 8.03 16.67 16.80
CA GLY A 88 8.90 15.80 17.61
C GLY A 88 9.37 14.51 16.93
N VAL A 89 8.96 14.22 15.69
CA VAL A 89 9.43 13.04 14.94
C VAL A 89 10.51 13.49 13.93
N PRO A 90 11.76 13.00 14.05
CA PRO A 90 12.80 13.36 13.10
C PRO A 90 12.50 12.75 11.72
N ARG A 91 12.78 13.48 10.63
CA ARG A 91 12.49 13.02 9.26
C ARG A 91 13.09 11.64 8.93
N VAL A 92 14.23 11.31 9.54
CA VAL A 92 14.88 9.99 9.36
C VAL A 92 14.03 8.82 9.87
N ALA A 93 13.15 9.05 10.86
CA ALA A 93 12.23 8.02 11.35
C ALA A 93 11.20 7.61 10.29
N LEU A 94 11.00 8.42 9.26
CA LEU A 94 10.11 8.17 8.12
C LEU A 94 10.85 7.54 6.92
N ALA A 95 12.15 7.30 7.03
CA ALA A 95 12.92 6.64 5.98
C ALA A 95 12.38 5.24 5.61
N PRO A 96 11.97 4.37 6.57
CA PRO A 96 11.36 3.08 6.23
C PRO A 96 10.08 3.23 5.40
N LEU A 97 9.26 4.25 5.65
CA LEU A 97 8.06 4.52 4.86
C LEU A 97 8.42 4.85 3.40
N THR A 98 9.43 5.69 3.20
CA THR A 98 9.91 6.06 1.86
C THR A 98 10.52 4.85 1.13
N ILE A 99 11.33 4.04 1.82
CA ILE A 99 11.98 2.86 1.25
C ILE A 99 10.94 1.79 0.87
N LEU A 100 9.98 1.51 1.75
CA LEU A 100 8.90 0.56 1.49
C LEU A 100 8.04 1.03 0.31
N THR A 101 7.68 2.31 0.27
CA THR A 101 6.90 2.87 -0.85
C THR A 101 7.66 2.75 -2.17
N ALA A 102 8.95 3.10 -2.18
CA ALA A 102 9.78 2.98 -3.37
C ALA A 102 9.93 1.53 -3.86
N GLY A 103 9.94 0.55 -2.95
CA GLY A 103 10.02 -0.87 -3.30
C GLY A 103 8.71 -1.49 -3.77
N LEU A 104 7.57 -0.95 -3.34
CA LEU A 104 6.24 -1.44 -3.72
C LEU A 104 5.72 -0.82 -5.04
N LEU A 105 6.19 0.38 -5.38
CA LEU A 105 5.79 1.08 -6.59
C LEU A 105 6.38 0.45 -7.87
N PRO A 106 5.61 0.41 -8.98
CA PRO A 106 6.14 0.13 -10.32
C PRO A 106 7.31 1.07 -10.67
N PRO A 107 8.29 0.60 -11.48
CA PRO A 107 9.45 1.41 -11.86
C PRO A 107 9.11 2.76 -12.52
N ALA A 108 8.05 2.82 -13.32
CA ALA A 108 7.57 4.05 -13.94
C ALA A 108 7.11 5.09 -12.91
N LEU A 109 6.22 4.70 -11.98
CA LEU A 109 5.74 5.59 -10.91
C LEU A 109 6.86 5.99 -9.96
N ARG A 110 7.75 5.06 -9.60
CA ARG A 110 8.91 5.35 -8.75
C ARG A 110 9.80 6.43 -9.34
N ARG A 111 10.08 6.35 -10.65
CA ARG A 111 10.82 7.40 -11.38
C ARG A 111 10.03 8.71 -11.41
N GLY A 112 8.72 8.66 -11.67
CA GLY A 112 7.86 9.85 -11.68
C GLY A 112 7.85 10.61 -10.34
N TYR A 113 7.84 9.88 -9.22
CA TYR A 113 7.95 10.43 -7.86
C TYR A 113 9.39 10.79 -7.44
N GLU A 114 10.39 10.60 -8.32
CA GLU A 114 11.81 10.88 -8.04
C GLU A 114 12.35 10.11 -6.82
N LEU A 115 11.83 8.92 -6.58
CA LEU A 115 12.28 8.07 -5.47
C LEU A 115 13.57 7.35 -5.86
N ARG A 116 14.60 7.50 -5.03
CA ARG A 116 15.90 6.83 -5.19
C ARG A 116 15.73 5.31 -5.14
N TRP A 117 16.41 4.60 -6.04
CA TRP A 117 16.35 3.14 -6.09
C TRP A 117 17.65 2.50 -6.60
N GLY A 118 18.71 2.62 -5.80
CA GLY A 118 19.99 1.97 -6.03
C GLY A 118 20.12 0.65 -5.28
N THR A 119 21.37 0.19 -5.14
CA THR A 119 21.69 -1.05 -4.40
C THR A 119 21.40 -0.89 -2.91
N LEU A 120 21.70 0.28 -2.33
CA LEU A 120 21.45 0.58 -0.92
C LEU A 120 19.95 0.47 -0.59
N GLU A 121 19.10 1.10 -1.41
CA GLU A 121 17.65 1.10 -1.18
C GLU A 121 17.04 -0.29 -1.36
N ARG A 122 17.56 -1.12 -2.28
CA ARG A 122 17.15 -2.53 -2.41
C ARG A 122 17.49 -3.35 -1.17
N THR A 123 18.70 -3.20 -0.64
CA THR A 123 19.12 -3.88 0.60
C THR A 123 18.29 -3.39 1.79
N ALA A 124 18.09 -2.08 1.91
CA ALA A 124 17.26 -1.50 2.96
C ALA A 124 15.80 -1.96 2.87
N PHE A 125 15.26 -2.10 1.66
CA PHE A 125 13.92 -2.66 1.45
C PHE A 125 13.82 -4.11 1.91
N ALA A 126 14.78 -4.95 1.56
CA ALA A 126 14.84 -6.34 2.05
C ALA A 126 14.91 -6.39 3.59
N ALA A 127 15.71 -5.51 4.21
CA ALA A 127 15.75 -5.36 5.66
C ALA A 127 14.39 -4.91 6.23
N CYS A 128 13.77 -3.88 5.66
CA CYS A 128 12.46 -3.40 6.12
C CYS A 128 11.39 -4.49 6.07
N ARG A 129 11.35 -5.32 5.02
CA ARG A 129 10.41 -6.45 4.89
C ARG A 129 10.55 -7.48 6.01
N THR A 130 11.72 -7.61 6.62
CA THR A 130 11.96 -8.56 7.71
C THR A 130 11.87 -7.93 9.09
N VAL A 131 12.28 -6.67 9.23
CA VAL A 131 12.37 -5.96 10.51
C VAL A 131 11.03 -5.33 10.90
N VAL A 132 10.36 -4.63 9.98
CA VAL A 132 9.12 -3.89 10.29
C VAL A 132 8.03 -4.82 10.85
N PRO A 133 7.75 -6.00 10.27
CA PRO A 133 6.71 -6.88 10.80
C PRO A 133 7.02 -7.37 12.22
N ARG A 134 8.31 -7.65 12.52
CA ARG A 134 8.76 -8.07 13.85
C ARG A 134 8.60 -6.95 14.87
N LEU A 135 8.96 -5.72 14.51
CA LEU A 135 8.75 -4.55 15.36
C LEU A 135 7.26 -4.32 15.65
N VAL A 136 6.39 -4.45 14.64
CA VAL A 136 4.94 -4.34 14.82
C VAL A 136 4.37 -5.46 15.69
N ALA A 137 4.91 -6.68 15.59
CA ALA A 137 4.48 -7.81 16.40
C ALA A 137 4.74 -7.60 17.90
N VAL A 138 5.88 -6.99 18.25
CA VAL A 138 6.27 -6.69 19.64
C VAL A 138 5.79 -5.31 20.13
N ALA A 139 5.25 -4.48 19.23
CA ALA A 139 4.77 -3.16 19.60
C ALA A 139 3.57 -3.23 20.55
N PRO A 140 3.50 -2.36 21.56
CA PRO A 140 2.39 -2.34 22.51
C PRO A 140 1.09 -1.94 21.79
N ALA A 141 -0.04 -2.43 22.31
CA ALA A 141 -1.37 -2.24 21.72
C ALA A 141 -1.73 -0.77 21.33
N PRO A 142 -1.33 0.28 22.08
CA PRO A 142 -1.63 1.67 21.68
C PRO A 142 -0.93 2.12 20.40
N VAL A 143 0.21 1.51 20.06
CA VAL A 143 1.00 1.81 18.86
C VAL A 143 0.57 0.92 17.69
N ARG A 144 0.22 -0.33 17.99
CA ARG A 144 -0.20 -1.32 16.98
C ARG A 144 -1.60 -1.08 16.43
N TRP A 145 -2.51 -0.56 17.24
CA TRP A 145 -3.92 -0.42 16.89
C TRP A 145 -4.35 1.04 16.89
N LEU A 146 -5.05 1.44 15.82
CA LEU A 146 -5.71 2.73 15.76
C LEU A 146 -6.81 2.84 16.84
N PRO A 147 -7.14 4.04 17.34
CA PRO A 147 -8.16 4.23 18.37
C PRO A 147 -9.50 3.53 18.09
N PRO A 148 -10.07 3.56 16.86
CA PRO A 148 -11.31 2.84 16.56
C PRO A 148 -11.20 1.32 16.72
N ALA A 149 -10.07 0.73 16.30
CA ALA A 149 -9.81 -0.69 16.47
C ALA A 149 -9.68 -1.06 17.96
N ARG A 150 -9.00 -0.21 18.75
CA ARG A 150 -8.90 -0.39 20.20
C ARG A 150 -10.26 -0.35 20.89
N ASP A 151 -11.14 0.54 20.45
CA ASP A 151 -12.48 0.68 21.00
C ASP A 151 -13.36 -0.52 20.65
N ALA A 152 -13.27 -1.00 19.41
CA ALA A 152 -13.94 -2.24 18.99
C ALA A 152 -13.45 -3.45 19.82
N TYR A 153 -12.14 -3.66 19.95
CA TYR A 153 -11.60 -4.76 20.76
C TYR A 153 -11.93 -4.63 22.25
N ARG A 154 -12.02 -3.41 22.78
CA ARG A 154 -12.49 -3.18 24.16
C ARG A 154 -13.94 -3.60 24.33
N ARG A 155 -14.83 -3.24 23.40
CA ARG A 155 -16.25 -3.66 23.44
C ARG A 155 -16.39 -5.18 23.39
N LEU A 156 -15.63 -5.84 22.53
CA LEU A 156 -15.64 -7.32 22.44
C LEU A 156 -15.11 -8.01 23.70
N ARG A 157 -14.16 -7.39 24.42
CA ARG A 157 -13.62 -7.91 25.70
C ARG A 157 -14.54 -7.67 26.89
N VAL A 158 -15.46 -6.71 26.83
CA VAL A 158 -16.47 -6.46 27.88
C VAL A 158 -17.71 -7.33 27.68
N ALA A 159 -17.92 -7.82 26.46
CA ALA A 159 -19.02 -8.71 26.10
C ALA A 159 -18.70 -10.21 26.28
N ALA A 160 -17.50 -10.56 26.78
CA ALA A 160 -17.03 -11.92 27.04
C ALA A 160 -16.75 -12.09 28.55
#